data_AF-A0A930VJT5-F1
#
_entry.id   AF-A0A930VJT5-F1
#
_cell.length_a   1.000
_cell.length_b   1.000
_cell.length_c   1.000
_cell.angle_alpha   90.00
_cell.angle_beta   90.00
_cell.angle_gamma   90.00
#
_symmetry.space_group_name_H-M   'P 1'
#
loop_
_entity.id
_entity.type
_entity.pdbx_description
1 polymer ?
#
loop_
_entity_poly.entity_id
_entity_poly.type
_entity_poly.pdbx_seq_one_letter_code
_entity_poly.pdbx_strand_id
1 'polypeptide(L)'
;MSSDDTPSPSTSADVETAVRLGWVVAELRGRSWPDGPRPATTSLPDQPEYTLPLRSQRGYAAAQRSAIQTMMALSKLLGVDAEDADEELAMGRPWAEVSSYFFEFDARVQDSLAWRNEGAANGYLLARGLAECYWGLGPDSAWEEGGKQTGVSLLFLFGVDRRRELSRMLGRLKSGQMHELSAPAIAGSIEAWGKVAEDPSWSRAPDLRDELYEQVRRWYQLLVLDQDPTTLVKPYAKLNSPHGFFRFMRLYRLQIIIGIVAILLLTGFFAFRGQATGWIPSIVGALGVGGAVLTTVLTRAQSTAQRLATRMRQDAYTDLVAVAVTSVPEHPGSPTSGSAIEAAVRKRLLTPATPAPD
;
A
#
# COMPACT_ATOMS: atom_id res chain seq x y z
N MET A 1 -2.57 -39.10 26.66
CA MET A 1 -2.45 -37.62 26.69
C MET A 1 -1.15 -37.28 26.00
N SER A 2 -1.24 -37.03 24.69
CA SER A 2 -0.08 -36.65 23.86
C SER A 2 0.38 -35.26 24.25
N SER A 3 1.66 -35.18 24.54
CA SER A 3 2.44 -33.98 24.79
C SER A 3 2.68 -33.20 23.50
N ASP A 4 2.60 -31.88 23.65
CA ASP A 4 3.25 -30.87 22.81
C ASP A 4 2.58 -30.53 21.46
N ASP A 5 1.41 -29.90 21.54
CA ASP A 5 0.82 -29.12 20.45
C ASP A 5 0.93 -27.64 20.80
N THR A 6 2.16 -27.17 21.02
CA THR A 6 2.42 -25.72 21.10
C THR A 6 2.30 -25.16 19.68
N PRO A 7 1.42 -24.18 19.42
CA PRO A 7 1.26 -23.62 18.08
C PRO A 7 2.60 -23.07 17.63
N SER A 8 3.16 -23.64 16.55
CA SER A 8 4.43 -23.16 15.99
C SER A 8 4.29 -21.68 15.66
N PRO A 9 5.32 -20.84 15.92
CA PRO A 9 5.26 -19.43 15.57
C PRO A 9 4.90 -19.29 14.10
N SER A 10 3.91 -18.43 13.82
CA SER A 10 3.42 -18.10 12.47
C SER A 10 4.56 -18.12 11.45
N THR A 11 4.60 -19.10 10.55
CA THR A 11 5.66 -19.11 9.55
C THR A 11 5.39 -17.99 8.55
N SER A 12 6.43 -17.32 8.06
CA SER A 12 6.25 -16.30 7.00
C SER A 12 5.52 -16.87 5.78
N ALA A 13 5.76 -18.15 5.50
CA ALA A 13 5.11 -18.90 4.43
C ALA A 13 3.59 -18.99 4.58
N ASP A 14 3.07 -19.18 5.81
CA ASP A 14 1.61 -19.22 6.04
C ASP A 14 0.97 -17.86 5.75
N VAL A 15 1.64 -16.77 6.13
CA VAL A 15 1.14 -15.41 5.89
C VAL A 15 1.13 -15.09 4.41
N GLU A 16 2.21 -15.41 3.68
CA GLU A 16 2.27 -15.26 2.22
C GLU A 16 1.20 -16.11 1.52
N THR A 17 0.98 -17.34 1.98
CA THR A 17 -0.03 -18.25 1.43
C THR A 17 -1.44 -17.71 1.69
N ALA A 18 -1.70 -17.20 2.89
CA ALA A 18 -2.98 -16.58 3.27
C ALA A 18 -3.26 -15.29 2.48
N VAL A 19 -2.25 -14.44 2.30
CA VAL A 19 -2.31 -13.26 1.43
C VAL A 19 -2.68 -13.66 -0.01
N ARG A 20 -2.02 -14.67 -0.57
CA ARG A 20 -2.33 -15.18 -1.91
C ARG A 20 -3.75 -15.74 -1.98
N LEU A 21 -4.19 -16.48 -0.97
CA LEU A 21 -5.53 -17.06 -0.92
C LEU A 21 -6.59 -15.95 -0.91
N GLY A 22 -6.44 -14.95 -0.05
CA GLY A 22 -7.38 -13.82 0.05
C GLY A 22 -7.53 -13.08 -1.28
N TRP A 23 -6.42 -12.87 -1.98
CA TRP A 23 -6.44 -12.26 -3.31
C TRP A 23 -7.19 -13.11 -4.34
N VAL A 24 -6.89 -14.41 -4.41
CA VAL A 24 -7.51 -15.34 -5.37
C VAL A 24 -9.00 -15.49 -5.10
N VAL A 25 -9.43 -15.53 -3.84
CA VAL A 25 -10.85 -15.61 -3.46
C VAL A 25 -11.62 -14.39 -3.97
N ALA A 26 -11.11 -13.18 -3.74
CA ALA A 26 -11.74 -11.96 -4.24
C ALA A 26 -11.80 -11.93 -5.78
N GLU A 27 -10.69 -12.28 -6.45
CA GLU A 27 -10.65 -12.37 -7.91
C GLU A 27 -11.64 -13.39 -8.46
N LEU A 28 -11.70 -14.59 -7.87
CA LEU A 28 -12.57 -15.66 -8.33
C LEU A 28 -14.04 -15.29 -8.09
N ARG A 29 -14.38 -14.70 -6.94
CA ARG A 29 -15.72 -14.18 -6.65
C ARG A 29 -16.15 -13.13 -7.67
N GLY A 30 -15.30 -12.13 -7.93
CA GLY A 30 -15.60 -11.07 -8.90
C GLY A 30 -15.74 -11.59 -10.32
N ARG A 31 -14.95 -12.60 -10.70
CA ARG A 31 -15.09 -13.28 -11.99
C ARG A 31 -16.43 -14.03 -12.08
N SER A 32 -16.78 -14.79 -11.06
CA SER A 32 -18.01 -15.59 -11.06
C SER A 32 -19.29 -14.74 -10.97
N TRP A 33 -19.19 -13.48 -10.55
CA TRP A 33 -20.32 -12.56 -10.53
C TRP A 33 -20.73 -12.15 -11.96
N PRO A 34 -22.00 -12.31 -12.39
CA PRO A 34 -22.42 -11.97 -13.75
C PRO A 34 -22.15 -10.52 -14.15
N ASP A 35 -22.45 -9.58 -13.25
CA ASP A 35 -22.22 -8.14 -13.43
C ASP A 35 -20.85 -7.69 -12.90
N GLY A 36 -19.99 -8.64 -12.54
CA GLY A 36 -18.66 -8.39 -12.03
C GLY A 36 -17.74 -7.78 -13.08
N PRO A 37 -16.70 -7.07 -12.65
CA PRO A 37 -15.78 -6.41 -13.57
C PRO A 37 -14.99 -7.43 -14.39
N ARG A 38 -14.73 -7.06 -15.64
CA ARG A 38 -13.93 -7.85 -16.59
C ARG A 38 -12.70 -7.03 -16.96
N PRO A 39 -11.49 -7.47 -16.58
CA PRO A 39 -10.28 -6.84 -17.10
C PRO A 39 -10.27 -6.91 -18.62
N ALA A 40 -9.73 -5.88 -19.27
CA ALA A 40 -9.52 -5.90 -20.71
C ALA A 40 -8.70 -7.15 -21.10
N THR A 41 -9.30 -8.02 -21.91
CA THR A 41 -8.61 -9.16 -22.49
C THR A 41 -8.26 -8.85 -23.94
N THR A 42 -7.02 -9.14 -24.32
CA THR A 42 -6.67 -9.15 -25.74
C THR A 42 -7.20 -10.46 -26.32
N SER A 43 -8.14 -10.38 -27.26
CA SER A 43 -8.64 -11.57 -27.96
C SER A 43 -7.49 -12.29 -28.63
N LEU A 44 -7.32 -13.57 -28.31
CA LEU A 44 -6.46 -14.45 -29.09
C LEU A 44 -7.14 -14.80 -30.41
N PRO A 45 -6.37 -15.14 -31.46
CA PRO A 45 -6.91 -15.89 -32.57
C PRO A 45 -7.51 -17.21 -32.04
N ASP A 46 -8.56 -17.72 -32.70
CA ASP A 46 -9.31 -18.90 -32.26
C ASP A 46 -8.44 -20.15 -32.02
N GLN A 47 -7.30 -20.24 -32.71
CA GLN A 47 -6.31 -21.30 -32.56
C GLN A 47 -4.88 -20.71 -32.58
N PRO A 48 -4.31 -20.36 -31.41
CA PRO A 48 -2.92 -19.93 -31.33
C PRO A 48 -1.99 -21.16 -31.38
N GLU A 49 -1.81 -21.76 -32.56
CA GLU A 49 -1.07 -23.04 -32.74
C GLU A 49 0.35 -23.03 -32.15
N TYR A 50 1.04 -21.88 -32.18
CA TYR A 50 2.46 -21.79 -31.85
C TYR A 50 2.79 -20.86 -30.67
N THR A 51 1.79 -20.34 -29.95
CA THR A 51 2.02 -19.33 -28.90
C THR A 51 1.28 -19.66 -27.61
N LEU A 52 2.01 -19.73 -26.50
CA LEU A 52 1.41 -19.85 -25.17
C LEU A 52 0.77 -18.52 -24.76
N PRO A 53 -0.52 -18.51 -24.38
CA PRO A 53 -1.21 -17.28 -24.05
C PRO A 53 -0.73 -16.70 -22.72
N LEU A 54 -0.51 -15.39 -22.70
CA LEU A 54 -0.27 -14.64 -21.47
C LEU A 54 -1.52 -14.69 -20.57
N ARG A 55 -1.36 -14.38 -19.28
CA ARG A 55 -2.47 -14.41 -18.31
C ARG A 55 -3.67 -13.55 -18.77
N SER A 56 -3.41 -12.36 -19.36
CA SER A 56 -4.44 -11.45 -19.88
C SER A 56 -5.09 -11.91 -21.20
N GLN A 57 -4.49 -12.89 -21.87
CA GLN A 57 -4.96 -13.43 -23.14
C GLN A 57 -5.78 -14.72 -22.95
N ARG A 58 -5.73 -15.33 -21.76
CA ARG A 58 -6.50 -16.55 -21.47
C ARG A 58 -8.00 -16.24 -21.52
N GLY A 59 -8.74 -17.12 -22.18
CA GLY A 59 -10.20 -17.08 -22.17
C GLY A 59 -10.77 -17.20 -20.75
N TYR A 60 -11.98 -16.66 -20.57
CA TYR A 60 -12.62 -16.56 -19.26
C TYR A 60 -12.71 -17.90 -18.52
N ALA A 61 -13.20 -18.95 -19.19
CA ALA A 61 -13.33 -20.29 -18.63
C ALA A 61 -12.00 -20.87 -18.12
N ALA A 62 -10.92 -20.69 -18.90
CA ALA A 62 -9.60 -21.18 -18.53
C ALA A 62 -9.00 -20.39 -17.35
N ALA A 63 -9.22 -19.07 -17.32
CA ALA A 63 -8.81 -18.23 -16.21
C ALA A 63 -9.55 -18.59 -14.91
N GLN A 64 -10.86 -18.82 -14.98
CA GLN A 64 -11.69 -19.23 -13.83
C GLN A 64 -11.23 -20.59 -13.28
N ARG A 65 -11.06 -21.61 -14.15
CA ARG A 65 -10.58 -22.94 -13.74
C ARG A 65 -9.21 -22.87 -13.07
N SER A 66 -8.28 -22.10 -13.64
CA SER A 66 -6.95 -21.91 -13.06
C SER A 66 -7.01 -21.23 -11.67
N ALA A 67 -7.94 -20.29 -11.48
CA ALA A 67 -8.14 -19.61 -10.20
C ALA A 67 -8.77 -20.55 -9.15
N ILE A 68 -9.74 -21.39 -9.52
CA ILE A 68 -10.30 -22.44 -8.65
C ILE A 68 -9.19 -23.38 -8.16
N GLN A 69 -8.38 -23.91 -9.09
CA GLN A 69 -7.28 -24.81 -8.75
C GLN A 69 -6.25 -24.14 -7.83
N THR A 70 -5.95 -22.86 -8.06
CA THR A 70 -5.05 -22.09 -7.20
C THR A 70 -5.64 -21.89 -5.82
N MET A 71 -6.92 -21.56 -5.72
CA MET A 71 -7.64 -21.42 -4.44
C MET A 71 -7.56 -22.73 -3.65
N MET A 72 -7.96 -23.85 -4.25
CA MET A 72 -7.92 -25.17 -3.60
C MET A 72 -6.52 -25.55 -3.12
N ALA A 73 -5.49 -25.31 -3.93
CA ALA A 73 -4.11 -25.58 -3.56
C ALA A 73 -3.65 -24.74 -2.36
N LEU A 74 -3.96 -23.44 -2.34
CA LEU A 74 -3.62 -22.54 -1.24
C LEU A 74 -4.40 -22.88 0.04
N SER A 75 -5.70 -23.19 -0.08
CA SER A 75 -6.54 -23.64 1.04
C SER A 75 -5.97 -24.90 1.69
N LYS A 76 -5.58 -25.88 0.86
CA LYS A 76 -4.95 -27.11 1.33
C LYS A 76 -3.65 -26.86 2.09
N LEU A 77 -2.80 -25.94 1.61
CA LEU A 77 -1.57 -25.55 2.29
C LEU A 77 -1.83 -24.91 3.66
N LEU A 78 -2.94 -24.19 3.82
CA LEU A 78 -3.35 -23.58 5.08
C LEU A 78 -4.18 -24.52 5.98
N GLY A 79 -4.44 -25.75 5.54
CA GLY A 79 -5.31 -26.69 6.25
C GLY A 79 -6.74 -26.16 6.40
N VAL A 80 -7.23 -25.46 5.37
CA VAL A 80 -8.63 -25.03 5.23
C VAL A 80 -9.30 -25.90 4.17
N ASP A 81 -10.46 -26.41 4.50
CA ASP A 81 -11.24 -27.24 3.60
C ASP A 81 -11.88 -26.40 2.47
N ALA A 82 -11.64 -26.86 1.25
CA ALA A 82 -12.16 -26.32 -0.01
C ALA A 82 -12.67 -27.46 -0.90
N GLU A 83 -13.12 -28.57 -0.30
CA GLU A 83 -13.82 -29.65 -1.00
C GLU A 83 -14.99 -29.08 -1.83
N ASP A 84 -15.25 -29.75 -2.95
CA ASP A 84 -16.31 -29.45 -3.92
C ASP A 84 -16.24 -28.07 -4.60
N ALA A 85 -15.15 -27.30 -4.42
CA ALA A 85 -14.99 -25.98 -5.02
C ALA A 85 -15.14 -25.98 -6.56
N ASP A 86 -14.74 -27.06 -7.23
CA ASP A 86 -14.81 -27.21 -8.67
C ASP A 86 -16.24 -27.44 -9.17
N GLU A 87 -17.06 -28.16 -8.41
CA GLU A 87 -18.49 -28.34 -8.67
C GLU A 87 -19.29 -27.09 -8.30
N GLU A 88 -19.07 -26.55 -7.10
CA GLU A 88 -19.81 -25.41 -6.56
C GLU A 88 -19.56 -24.11 -7.36
N LEU A 89 -18.35 -23.95 -7.88
CA LEU A 89 -17.94 -22.78 -8.68
C LEU A 89 -17.94 -23.05 -10.18
N ALA A 90 -18.57 -24.15 -10.62
CA ALA A 90 -18.70 -24.48 -12.03
C ALA A 90 -19.39 -23.35 -12.82
N MET A 91 -18.97 -23.18 -14.09
CA MET A 91 -19.60 -22.20 -14.97
C MET A 91 -21.09 -22.49 -15.15
N GLY A 92 -21.91 -21.44 -15.10
CA GLY A 92 -23.36 -21.54 -15.29
C GLY A 92 -24.15 -21.82 -14.00
N ARG A 93 -23.49 -22.03 -12.86
CA ARG A 93 -24.16 -22.08 -11.56
C ARG A 93 -24.86 -20.74 -11.26
N PRO A 94 -26.06 -20.74 -10.67
CA PRO A 94 -26.73 -19.52 -10.25
C PRO A 94 -25.86 -18.69 -9.30
N TRP A 95 -25.81 -17.38 -9.49
CA TRP A 95 -24.98 -16.50 -8.65
C TRP A 95 -25.31 -16.61 -7.16
N ALA A 96 -26.57 -16.84 -6.79
CA ALA A 96 -26.97 -17.01 -5.40
C ALA A 96 -26.21 -18.18 -4.74
N GLU A 97 -26.14 -19.34 -5.40
CA GLU A 97 -25.42 -20.53 -4.89
C GLU A 97 -23.92 -20.27 -4.80
N VAL A 98 -23.32 -19.71 -5.87
CA VAL A 98 -21.90 -19.35 -5.91
C VAL A 98 -21.55 -18.35 -4.81
N SER A 99 -22.40 -17.35 -4.57
CA SER A 99 -22.18 -16.35 -3.54
C SER A 99 -22.25 -16.94 -2.14
N SER A 100 -23.18 -17.85 -1.88
CA SER A 100 -23.30 -18.59 -0.61
C SER A 100 -22.05 -19.40 -0.34
N TYR A 101 -21.53 -20.12 -1.35
CA TYR A 101 -20.26 -20.85 -1.22
C TYR A 101 -19.13 -19.92 -0.77
N PHE A 102 -18.97 -18.75 -1.40
CA PHE A 102 -17.92 -17.80 -1.01
C PHE A 102 -18.10 -17.26 0.41
N PHE A 103 -19.33 -17.00 0.86
CA PHE A 103 -19.58 -16.55 2.23
C PHE A 103 -19.21 -17.63 3.26
N GLU A 104 -19.62 -18.87 3.02
CA GLU A 104 -19.32 -19.99 3.91
C GLU A 104 -17.82 -20.33 3.90
N PHE A 105 -17.21 -20.36 2.72
CA PHE A 105 -15.77 -20.59 2.58
C PHE A 105 -14.95 -19.49 3.28
N ASP A 106 -15.32 -18.22 3.09
CA ASP A 106 -14.67 -17.10 3.75
C ASP A 106 -14.77 -17.18 5.28
N ALA A 107 -15.94 -17.54 5.81
CA ALA A 107 -16.12 -17.77 7.24
C ALA A 107 -15.21 -18.90 7.75
N ARG A 108 -15.14 -20.04 7.05
CA ARG A 108 -14.24 -21.15 7.39
C ARG A 108 -12.77 -20.72 7.41
N VAL A 109 -12.32 -19.96 6.42
CA VAL A 109 -10.93 -19.45 6.39
C VAL A 109 -10.66 -18.54 7.58
N GLN A 110 -11.56 -17.59 7.86
CA GLN A 110 -11.41 -16.66 8.97
C GLN A 110 -11.36 -17.37 10.31
N ASP A 111 -12.30 -18.29 10.58
CA ASP A 111 -12.36 -19.05 11.83
C ASP A 111 -11.12 -19.93 12.01
N SER A 112 -10.68 -20.59 10.94
CA SER A 112 -9.50 -21.46 10.95
C SER A 112 -8.21 -20.69 11.22
N LEU A 113 -8.02 -19.55 10.55
CA LEU A 113 -6.79 -18.75 10.69
C LEU A 113 -6.78 -17.94 11.99
N ALA A 114 -7.91 -17.42 12.46
CA ALA A 114 -7.98 -16.59 13.67
C ALA A 114 -7.50 -17.34 14.93
N TRP A 115 -7.79 -18.64 15.02
CA TRP A 115 -7.32 -19.49 16.11
C TRP A 115 -5.84 -19.87 15.97
N ARG A 116 -5.33 -20.08 14.74
CA ARG A 116 -3.99 -20.64 14.50
C ARG A 116 -2.90 -19.60 14.36
N ASN A 117 -3.17 -18.52 13.64
CA ASN A 117 -2.15 -17.57 13.19
C ASN A 117 -2.79 -16.20 12.85
N GLU A 118 -2.77 -15.27 13.80
CA GLU A 118 -3.32 -13.92 13.62
C GLU A 118 -2.68 -13.20 12.40
N GLY A 119 -1.39 -13.40 12.15
CA GLY A 119 -0.69 -12.80 11.01
C GLY A 119 -1.25 -13.30 9.67
N ALA A 120 -1.53 -14.61 9.56
CA ALA A 120 -2.13 -15.20 8.37
C ALA A 120 -3.60 -14.75 8.20
N ALA A 121 -4.37 -14.72 9.28
CA ALA A 121 -5.75 -14.21 9.25
C ALA A 121 -5.80 -12.75 8.76
N ASN A 122 -4.93 -11.90 9.31
CA ASN A 122 -4.79 -10.50 8.92
C ASN A 122 -4.32 -10.36 7.45
N GLY A 123 -3.35 -11.17 7.02
CA GLY A 123 -2.86 -11.20 5.64
C GLY A 123 -3.95 -11.59 4.63
N TYR A 124 -4.72 -12.64 4.94
CA TYR A 124 -5.88 -13.07 4.13
C TYR A 124 -6.91 -11.95 3.99
N LEU A 125 -7.36 -11.38 5.11
CA LEU A 125 -8.37 -10.33 5.12
C LEU A 125 -7.92 -9.07 4.38
N LEU A 126 -6.67 -8.66 4.58
CA LEU A 126 -6.08 -7.52 3.88
C LEU A 126 -6.06 -7.73 2.36
N ALA A 127 -5.49 -8.85 1.91
CA ALA A 127 -5.36 -9.14 0.48
C ALA A 127 -6.72 -9.26 -0.20
N ARG A 128 -7.66 -9.95 0.44
CA ARG A 128 -9.06 -10.03 -0.02
C ARG A 128 -9.69 -8.65 -0.10
N GLY A 129 -9.57 -7.86 0.98
CA GLY A 129 -10.18 -6.55 1.08
C GLY A 129 -9.68 -5.56 0.04
N LEU A 130 -8.38 -5.59 -0.30
CA LEU A 130 -7.77 -4.80 -1.36
C LEU A 130 -8.20 -5.25 -2.76
N ALA A 131 -8.18 -6.55 -3.01
CA ALA A 131 -8.58 -7.12 -4.30
C ALA A 131 -10.06 -6.85 -4.60
N GLU A 132 -10.93 -6.94 -3.59
CA GLU A 132 -12.35 -6.62 -3.68
C GLU A 132 -12.64 -5.18 -4.05
N CYS A 133 -11.73 -4.23 -3.83
CA CYS A 133 -11.93 -2.84 -4.26
C CYS A 133 -12.18 -2.74 -5.77
N TYR A 134 -11.54 -3.60 -6.57
CA TYR A 134 -11.88 -3.77 -7.98
C TYR A 134 -12.89 -4.90 -8.15
N TRP A 135 -12.58 -6.12 -7.70
CA TRP A 135 -13.37 -7.32 -8.05
C TRP A 135 -14.79 -7.34 -7.49
N GLY A 136 -15.07 -6.58 -6.42
CA GLY A 136 -16.41 -6.39 -5.87
C GLY A 136 -17.16 -5.17 -6.44
N LEU A 137 -16.55 -4.40 -7.34
CA LEU A 137 -17.16 -3.19 -7.91
C LEU A 137 -18.21 -3.55 -8.97
N GLY A 138 -19.47 -3.27 -8.64
CA GLY A 138 -20.61 -3.48 -9.54
C GLY A 138 -20.72 -2.42 -10.62
N PRO A 139 -21.63 -2.60 -11.59
CA PRO A 139 -21.95 -1.56 -12.56
C PRO A 139 -22.47 -0.31 -11.84
N ASP A 140 -22.25 0.85 -12.43
CA ASP A 140 -22.57 2.14 -11.82
C ASP A 140 -24.08 2.26 -11.49
N SER A 141 -24.92 1.59 -12.28
CA SER A 141 -26.37 1.48 -12.04
C SER A 141 -26.74 0.71 -10.78
N ALA A 142 -25.83 -0.08 -10.20
CA ALA A 142 -26.05 -0.88 -9.01
C ALA A 142 -25.40 -0.27 -7.75
N TRP A 143 -24.78 0.91 -7.83
CA TRP A 143 -24.13 1.54 -6.68
C TRP A 143 -25.13 2.07 -5.65
N GLU A 144 -26.33 2.42 -6.09
CA GLU A 144 -27.39 2.92 -5.23
C GLU A 144 -28.69 2.14 -5.47
N GLU A 145 -29.31 1.70 -4.38
CA GLU A 145 -30.62 1.07 -4.40
C GLU A 145 -31.51 1.75 -3.36
N GLY A 146 -32.65 2.29 -3.79
CA GLY A 146 -33.56 3.03 -2.89
C GLY A 146 -32.90 4.23 -2.18
N GLY A 147 -31.94 4.88 -2.82
CA GLY A 147 -31.19 6.02 -2.24
C GLY A 147 -30.14 5.63 -1.20
N LYS A 148 -29.84 4.34 -1.04
CA LYS A 148 -28.78 3.83 -0.16
C LYS A 148 -27.63 3.27 -0.98
N GLN A 149 -26.40 3.50 -0.52
CA GLN A 149 -25.21 2.90 -1.11
C GLN A 149 -25.25 1.37 -0.91
N THR A 150 -24.97 0.64 -1.98
CA THR A 150 -24.89 -0.83 -1.95
C THR A 150 -23.47 -1.30 -1.64
N GLY A 151 -23.34 -2.59 -1.31
CA GLY A 151 -22.04 -3.23 -1.04
C GLY A 151 -21.09 -3.33 -2.25
N VAL A 152 -21.55 -2.91 -3.43
CA VAL A 152 -20.81 -2.99 -4.70
C VAL A 152 -20.45 -1.60 -5.25
N SER A 153 -20.71 -0.55 -4.46
CA SER A 153 -20.39 0.85 -4.78
C SER A 153 -18.95 1.22 -4.41
N LEU A 154 -18.38 2.20 -5.11
CA LEU A 154 -17.08 2.78 -4.73
C LEU A 154 -17.09 3.34 -3.32
N LEU A 155 -18.18 4.00 -2.90
CA LEU A 155 -18.30 4.58 -1.56
C LEU A 155 -18.30 3.53 -0.45
N PHE A 156 -18.80 2.33 -0.72
CA PHE A 156 -18.67 1.21 0.21
C PHE A 156 -17.26 0.62 0.19
N LEU A 157 -16.71 0.33 -1.00
CA LEU A 157 -15.41 -0.34 -1.17
C LEU A 157 -14.23 0.54 -0.71
N PHE A 158 -14.37 1.85 -0.80
CA PHE A 158 -13.42 2.86 -0.31
C PHE A 158 -14.01 3.70 0.83
N GLY A 159 -15.02 3.21 1.53
CA GLY A 159 -15.63 3.91 2.66
C GLY A 159 -14.65 4.08 3.81
N VAL A 160 -14.86 5.13 4.63
CA VAL A 160 -13.94 5.52 5.72
C VAL A 160 -13.60 4.34 6.64
N ASP A 161 -14.59 3.54 7.01
CA ASP A 161 -14.39 2.39 7.91
C ASP A 161 -13.55 1.30 7.26
N ARG A 162 -13.82 0.98 5.99
CA ARG A 162 -13.04 -0.01 5.22
C ARG A 162 -11.61 0.45 5.00
N ARG A 163 -11.38 1.73 4.66
CA ARG A 163 -10.03 2.31 4.52
C ARG A 163 -9.25 2.23 5.83
N ARG A 164 -9.91 2.57 6.95
CA ARG A 164 -9.31 2.47 8.29
C ARG A 164 -8.93 1.03 8.61
N GLU A 165 -9.80 0.09 8.32
CA GLU A 165 -9.58 -1.33 8.60
C GLU A 165 -8.44 -1.90 7.75
N LEU A 166 -8.42 -1.63 6.44
CA LEU A 166 -7.31 -2.02 5.56
C LEU A 166 -5.97 -1.41 6.04
N SER A 167 -5.97 -0.14 6.42
CA SER A 167 -4.77 0.54 6.93
C SER A 167 -4.31 -0.02 8.28
N ARG A 168 -5.24 -0.41 9.14
CA ARG A 168 -4.96 -1.11 10.40
C ARG A 168 -4.32 -2.47 10.14
N MET A 169 -4.84 -3.23 9.19
CA MET A 169 -4.29 -4.54 8.82
C MET A 169 -2.89 -4.42 8.21
N LEU A 170 -2.64 -3.41 7.35
CA LEU A 170 -1.31 -3.11 6.81
C LEU A 170 -0.28 -2.83 7.92
N GLY A 171 -0.66 -2.05 8.93
CA GLY A 171 0.22 -1.73 10.07
C GLY A 171 0.48 -2.91 11.03
N ARG A 172 -0.29 -3.99 10.92
CA ARG A 172 -0.14 -5.22 11.74
C ARG A 172 0.67 -6.32 11.08
N LEU A 173 0.94 -6.22 9.78
CA LEU A 173 1.91 -7.13 9.15
C LEU A 173 3.29 -6.86 9.75
N LYS A 174 3.96 -7.94 10.20
CA LYS A 174 5.26 -7.85 10.89
C LYS A 174 6.35 -7.38 9.93
N SER A 175 7.36 -6.71 10.47
CA SER A 175 8.59 -6.39 9.75
C SER A 175 9.22 -7.65 9.15
N GLY A 176 9.48 -7.65 7.83
CA GLY A 176 10.01 -8.80 7.10
C GLY A 176 8.96 -9.62 6.33
N GLN A 177 7.66 -9.36 6.50
CA GLN A 177 6.60 -9.97 5.68
C GLN A 177 6.30 -9.19 4.39
N MET A 178 6.79 -7.95 4.32
CA MET A 178 6.62 -7.06 3.18
C MET A 178 7.72 -6.00 3.23
N HIS A 179 8.11 -5.48 2.07
CA HIS A 179 9.01 -4.33 1.99
C HIS A 179 8.50 -3.12 2.82
N GLU A 180 9.42 -2.44 3.53
CA GLU A 180 9.11 -1.39 4.53
C GLU A 180 8.28 -0.21 3.97
N LEU A 181 8.43 0.06 2.66
CA LEU A 181 7.73 1.14 1.98
C LEU A 181 6.39 0.72 1.36
N SER A 182 6.09 -0.57 1.27
CA SER A 182 4.86 -1.05 0.63
C SER A 182 3.63 -0.75 1.48
N ALA A 183 3.67 -0.99 2.80
CA ALA A 183 2.57 -0.66 3.70
C ALA A 183 2.13 0.81 3.61
N PRO A 184 3.04 1.80 3.77
CA PRO A 184 2.65 3.20 3.64
C PRO A 184 2.28 3.60 2.22
N ALA A 185 2.86 2.97 1.17
CA ALA A 185 2.47 3.23 -0.20
C ALA A 185 1.03 2.78 -0.48
N ILE A 186 0.68 1.55 -0.07
CA ILE A 186 -0.67 1.02 -0.20
C ILE A 186 -1.64 1.88 0.61
N ALA A 187 -1.37 2.15 1.89
CA ALA A 187 -2.25 2.99 2.72
C ALA A 187 -2.47 4.40 2.14
N GLY A 188 -1.41 5.03 1.62
CA GLY A 188 -1.51 6.32 0.92
C GLY A 188 -2.41 6.27 -0.30
N SER A 189 -2.26 5.24 -1.13
CA SER A 189 -3.09 5.06 -2.33
C SER A 189 -4.55 4.75 -2.00
N ILE A 190 -4.85 4.00 -0.93
CA ILE A 190 -6.22 3.77 -0.47
C ILE A 190 -6.90 5.09 -0.08
N GLU A 191 -6.21 5.99 0.63
CA GLU A 191 -6.75 7.30 0.96
C GLU A 191 -6.97 8.19 -0.28
N ALA A 192 -6.10 8.08 -1.28
CA ALA A 192 -6.31 8.76 -2.57
C ALA A 192 -7.57 8.26 -3.28
N TRP A 193 -7.77 6.94 -3.35
CA TRP A 193 -8.99 6.35 -3.90
C TRP A 193 -10.24 6.66 -3.06
N GLY A 194 -10.08 6.86 -1.76
CA GLY A 194 -11.12 7.43 -0.91
C GLY A 194 -11.63 8.78 -1.39
N LYS A 195 -10.74 9.63 -1.91
CA LYS A 195 -11.12 10.92 -2.52
C LYS A 195 -11.76 10.78 -3.89
N VAL A 196 -11.32 9.80 -4.69
CA VAL A 196 -11.99 9.46 -5.95
C VAL A 196 -13.44 9.04 -5.69
N ALA A 197 -13.66 8.18 -4.68
CA ALA A 197 -14.99 7.69 -4.33
C ALA A 197 -15.91 8.78 -3.77
N GLU A 198 -15.37 9.75 -3.01
CA GLU A 198 -16.13 10.86 -2.42
C GLU A 198 -16.56 11.92 -3.45
N ASP A 199 -15.91 12.00 -4.62
CA ASP A 199 -16.18 13.02 -5.65
C ASP A 199 -16.97 12.42 -6.84
N PRO A 200 -18.24 12.83 -7.07
CA PRO A 200 -19.05 12.34 -8.19
C PRO A 200 -18.47 12.63 -9.58
N SER A 201 -17.68 13.69 -9.73
CA SER A 201 -17.02 13.99 -11.01
C SER A 201 -15.90 13.00 -11.30
N TRP A 202 -15.21 12.54 -10.25
CA TRP A 202 -14.08 11.64 -10.37
C TRP A 202 -14.49 10.17 -10.42
N SER A 203 -15.42 9.78 -9.55
CA SER A 203 -16.02 8.44 -9.50
C SER A 203 -16.88 8.10 -10.72
N ARG A 204 -17.14 9.04 -11.63
CA ARG A 204 -17.82 8.79 -12.92
C ARG A 204 -16.90 9.01 -14.11
N ALA A 205 -15.59 9.08 -13.89
CA ALA A 205 -14.62 9.18 -14.97
C ALA A 205 -14.69 7.93 -15.88
N PRO A 206 -14.57 8.09 -17.20
CA PRO A 206 -14.74 6.98 -18.15
C PRO A 206 -13.65 5.90 -18.02
N ASP A 207 -12.46 6.29 -17.58
CA ASP A 207 -11.27 5.45 -17.37
C ASP A 207 -11.17 4.89 -15.93
N LEU A 208 -12.14 5.19 -15.07
CA LEU A 208 -12.13 4.80 -13.65
C LEU A 208 -11.80 3.32 -13.42
N ARG A 209 -12.46 2.43 -14.17
CA ARG A 209 -12.31 0.98 -13.98
C ARG A 209 -10.93 0.49 -14.39
N ASP A 210 -10.38 1.05 -15.45
CA ASP A 210 -9.05 0.69 -15.95
C ASP A 210 -7.97 1.18 -14.97
N GLU A 211 -8.09 2.42 -14.49
CA GLU A 211 -7.19 2.98 -13.48
C GLU A 211 -7.29 2.23 -12.14
N LEU A 212 -8.49 1.81 -11.74
CA LEU A 212 -8.69 1.02 -10.53
C LEU A 212 -8.10 -0.39 -10.69
N TYR A 213 -8.25 -1.00 -11.86
CA TYR A 213 -7.62 -2.29 -12.15
C TYR A 213 -6.10 -2.21 -12.06
N GLU A 214 -5.50 -1.17 -12.67
CA GLU A 214 -4.05 -0.93 -12.58
C GLU A 214 -3.61 -0.62 -11.15
N GLN A 215 -4.40 0.11 -10.37
CA GLN A 215 -4.11 0.32 -8.95
C GLN A 215 -4.10 -1.01 -8.18
N VAL A 216 -5.14 -1.85 -8.35
CA VAL A 216 -5.23 -3.15 -7.68
C VAL A 216 -4.09 -4.06 -8.13
N ARG A 217 -3.65 -3.99 -9.38
CA ARG A 217 -2.46 -4.69 -9.88
C ARG A 217 -1.17 -4.21 -9.20
N ARG A 218 -1.02 -2.92 -8.93
CA ARG A 218 0.13 -2.41 -8.16
C ARG A 218 0.08 -2.89 -6.71
N TRP A 219 -1.09 -2.96 -6.09
CA TRP A 219 -1.23 -3.57 -4.76
C TRP A 219 -0.86 -5.06 -4.78
N TYR A 220 -1.27 -5.80 -5.81
CA TYR A 220 -0.85 -7.19 -6.00
C TYR A 220 0.66 -7.33 -6.07
N GLN A 221 1.31 -6.47 -6.87
CA GLN A 221 2.76 -6.46 -7.00
C GLN A 221 3.46 -6.22 -5.67
N LEU A 222 2.99 -5.25 -4.88
CA LEU A 222 3.61 -4.90 -3.61
C LEU A 222 3.33 -5.90 -2.49
N LEU A 223 2.12 -6.46 -2.44
CA LEU A 223 1.67 -7.30 -1.32
C LEU A 223 1.85 -8.79 -1.60
N VAL A 224 1.55 -9.25 -2.81
CA VAL A 224 1.52 -10.68 -3.16
C VAL A 224 2.84 -11.13 -3.80
N LEU A 225 3.46 -10.27 -4.62
CA LEU A 225 4.74 -10.55 -5.27
C LEU A 225 5.95 -9.97 -4.52
N ASP A 226 5.71 -9.22 -3.44
CA ASP A 226 6.74 -8.51 -2.66
C ASP A 226 7.70 -7.68 -3.55
N GLN A 227 7.16 -7.02 -4.58
CA GLN A 227 7.93 -6.16 -5.46
C GLN A 227 8.45 -4.94 -4.68
N ASP A 228 9.73 -4.61 -4.86
CA ASP A 228 10.31 -3.39 -4.30
C ASP A 228 9.61 -2.16 -4.89
N PRO A 229 8.89 -1.35 -4.07
CA PRO A 229 8.13 -0.20 -4.53
C PRO A 229 9.02 0.93 -5.10
N THR A 230 10.32 0.94 -4.80
CA THR A 230 11.25 1.93 -5.36
C THR A 230 11.45 1.75 -6.86
N THR A 231 11.25 0.54 -7.38
CA THR A 231 11.29 0.25 -8.82
C THR A 231 10.15 0.91 -9.60
N LEU A 232 9.06 1.28 -8.92
CA LEU A 232 7.91 1.97 -9.51
C LEU A 232 8.10 3.49 -9.57
N VAL A 233 9.10 4.03 -8.88
CA VAL A 233 9.46 5.44 -8.96
C VAL A 233 10.16 5.68 -10.31
N LYS A 234 9.46 6.30 -11.27
CA LYS A 234 10.05 6.70 -12.56
C LYS A 234 11.29 7.58 -12.31
N PRO A 235 12.52 7.12 -12.62
CA PRO A 235 13.75 7.82 -12.23
C PRO A 235 13.94 9.20 -12.88
N TYR A 236 13.19 9.51 -13.94
CA TYR A 236 13.46 10.66 -14.81
C TYR A 236 12.39 11.76 -14.82
N ALA A 237 11.26 11.60 -14.13
CA ALA A 237 10.17 12.59 -14.20
C ALA A 237 10.36 13.81 -13.28
N LYS A 238 11.21 13.72 -12.24
CA LYS A 238 11.32 14.76 -11.21
C LYS A 238 12.57 15.65 -11.27
N LEU A 239 13.57 15.34 -12.10
CA LEU A 239 14.77 16.17 -12.22
C LEU A 239 14.69 17.26 -13.29
N ASN A 240 13.71 17.20 -14.21
CA ASN A 240 13.58 18.18 -15.31
C ASN A 240 12.40 19.17 -15.16
N SER A 241 11.65 19.18 -14.05
CA SER A 241 10.67 20.25 -13.83
C SER A 241 11.28 21.37 -12.96
N PRO A 242 11.58 22.56 -13.52
CA PRO A 242 12.12 23.67 -12.73
C PRO A 242 11.17 24.09 -11.59
N HIS A 243 9.86 23.88 -11.77
CA HIS A 243 8.85 24.12 -10.75
C HIS A 243 8.91 23.13 -9.57
N GLY A 244 9.31 21.87 -9.82
CA GLY A 244 9.53 20.86 -8.78
C GLY A 244 10.72 21.21 -7.89
N PHE A 245 11.81 21.69 -8.48
CA PHE A 245 12.98 22.17 -7.75
C PHE A 245 12.66 23.39 -6.87
N PHE A 246 11.87 24.34 -7.37
CA PHE A 246 11.44 25.51 -6.58
C PHE A 246 10.46 25.16 -5.45
N ARG A 247 9.54 24.20 -5.65
CA ARG A 247 8.68 23.70 -4.56
C ARG A 247 9.48 22.96 -3.49
N PHE A 248 10.45 22.13 -3.91
CA PHE A 248 11.37 21.45 -3.01
C PHE A 248 12.16 22.49 -2.19
N MET A 249 12.81 23.46 -2.83
CA MET A 249 13.48 24.59 -2.17
C MET A 249 12.59 25.32 -1.16
N ARG A 250 11.31 25.55 -1.48
CA ARG A 250 10.35 26.21 -0.58
C ARG A 250 9.99 25.36 0.64
N LEU A 251 9.80 24.05 0.47
CA LEU A 251 9.54 23.10 1.55
C LEU A 251 10.74 22.97 2.49
N TYR A 252 11.97 23.06 1.98
CA TYR A 252 13.20 22.91 2.75
C TYR A 252 13.86 24.24 3.17
N ARG A 253 13.16 25.38 3.06
CA ARG A 253 13.72 26.72 3.33
C ARG A 253 14.42 26.83 4.70
N LEU A 254 13.84 26.24 5.75
CA LEU A 254 14.39 26.33 7.10
C LEU A 254 15.69 25.52 7.21
N GLN A 255 15.74 24.32 6.62
CA GLN A 255 16.93 23.47 6.63
C GLN A 255 18.06 24.08 5.81
N ILE A 256 17.74 24.71 4.67
CA ILE A 256 18.71 25.42 3.83
C ILE A 256 19.28 26.63 4.57
N ILE A 257 18.44 27.42 5.25
CA ILE A 257 18.90 28.55 6.07
C ILE A 257 19.83 28.06 7.19
N ILE A 258 19.45 27.01 7.91
CA ILE A 258 20.29 26.44 8.99
C ILE A 258 21.62 25.95 8.42
N GLY A 259 21.62 25.26 7.27
CA GLY A 259 22.84 24.82 6.59
C GLY A 259 23.75 25.97 6.16
N ILE A 260 23.17 27.03 5.58
CA ILE A 260 23.91 28.23 5.18
C ILE A 260 24.50 28.94 6.40
N VAL A 261 23.74 29.10 7.48
CA VAL A 261 24.23 29.72 8.72
C VAL A 261 25.37 28.90 9.33
N ALA A 262 25.26 27.58 9.35
CA ALA A 262 26.32 26.71 9.83
C ALA A 262 27.60 26.83 8.98
N ILE A 263 27.47 26.88 7.66
CA ILE A 263 28.60 27.10 6.75
C ILE A 263 29.23 28.47 7.00
N LEU A 264 28.44 29.53 7.07
CA LEU A 264 28.92 30.89 7.32
C LEU A 264 29.64 31.03 8.67
N LEU A 265 29.13 30.38 9.73
CA LEU A 265 29.80 30.34 11.03
C LEU A 265 31.14 29.59 10.96
N LEU A 266 31.20 28.48 10.22
CA LEU A 266 32.44 27.75 9.99
C LEU A 266 33.44 28.60 9.21
N THR A 267 33.00 29.21 8.10
CA THR A 267 33.85 30.07 7.26
C THR A 267 34.35 31.28 8.03
N GLY A 268 33.49 31.91 8.84
CA GLY A 268 33.86 33.01 9.72
C GLY A 268 34.87 32.60 10.80
N PHE A 269 34.68 31.43 11.42
CA PHE A 269 35.63 30.89 12.40
C PHE A 269 37.02 30.64 11.80
N PHE A 270 37.09 30.03 10.61
CA PHE A 270 38.37 29.77 9.94
C PHE A 270 39.02 31.04 9.37
N ALA A 271 38.23 31.98 8.84
CA ALA A 271 38.73 33.28 8.39
C ALA A 271 39.34 34.09 9.55
N PHE A 272 38.72 34.05 10.73
CA PHE A 272 39.21 34.72 11.93
C PHE A 272 40.49 34.06 12.49
N ARG A 273 40.64 32.74 12.32
CA ARG A 273 41.84 31.99 12.74
C ARG A 273 43.09 32.34 11.91
N GLY A 274 42.92 32.85 10.71
CA GLY A 274 44.02 33.24 9.81
C GLY A 274 44.73 34.56 10.17
N GLN A 275 44.22 35.31 11.16
CA GLN A 275 44.68 36.68 11.46
C GLN A 275 44.95 36.96 12.95
N ALA A 276 45.12 35.92 13.78
CA ALA A 276 45.27 36.08 15.22
C ALA A 276 46.74 36.04 15.69
N THR A 277 47.40 37.19 15.67
CA THR A 277 48.63 37.45 16.45
C THR A 277 48.30 37.66 17.93
N GLY A 278 48.70 36.70 18.78
CA GLY A 278 49.44 37.00 20.00
C GLY A 278 48.74 37.08 21.38
N TRP A 279 47.42 37.21 21.52
CA TRP A 279 46.84 37.49 22.85
C TRP A 279 45.61 36.65 23.27
N ILE A 280 45.25 35.62 22.52
CA ILE A 280 44.01 34.84 22.74
C ILE A 280 44.10 33.63 23.71
N PRO A 281 45.23 33.18 24.31
CA PRO A 281 45.19 32.01 25.20
C PRO A 281 44.35 32.20 26.48
N SER A 282 44.17 33.44 26.96
CA SER A 282 43.56 33.71 28.27
C SER A 282 42.03 33.71 28.27
N ILE A 283 41.39 34.04 27.15
CA ILE A 283 39.91 34.05 27.02
C ILE A 283 39.38 32.64 26.67
N VAL A 284 40.20 31.82 26.02
CA VAL A 284 39.87 30.42 25.71
C VAL A 284 39.87 29.54 26.98
N GLY A 285 40.64 29.90 28.02
CA GLY A 285 40.62 29.22 29.32
C GLY A 285 39.37 29.51 30.17
N ALA A 286 38.85 30.73 30.15
CA ALA A 286 37.67 31.13 30.95
C ALA A 286 36.34 30.66 30.34
N LEU A 287 36.29 30.40 29.02
CA LEU A 287 35.18 29.73 28.35
C LEU A 287 35.21 28.19 28.48
N GLY A 288 36.19 27.61 29.18
CA GLY A 288 36.32 26.16 29.37
C GLY A 288 35.20 25.53 30.20
N VAL A 289 34.53 26.29 31.08
CA VAL A 289 33.42 25.79 31.92
C VAL A 289 32.04 26.09 31.31
N GLY A 290 31.90 27.17 30.53
CA GLY A 290 30.70 27.43 29.71
C GLY A 290 30.67 26.63 28.41
N GLY A 291 31.84 26.23 27.91
CA GLY A 291 32.01 25.44 26.69
C GLY A 291 31.37 24.06 26.77
N ALA A 292 31.44 23.39 27.93
CA ALA A 292 30.82 22.08 28.12
C ALA A 292 29.28 22.12 28.03
N VAL A 293 28.65 23.20 28.51
CA VAL A 293 27.20 23.39 28.41
C VAL A 293 26.79 23.73 26.98
N LEU A 294 27.55 24.61 26.31
CA LEU A 294 27.30 24.96 24.91
C LEU A 294 27.51 23.76 23.97
N THR A 295 28.56 22.96 24.17
CA THR A 295 28.82 21.75 23.38
C THR A 295 27.78 20.67 23.66
N THR A 296 27.29 20.54 24.89
CA THR A 296 26.24 19.55 25.20
C THR A 296 24.88 19.95 24.59
N VAL A 297 24.53 21.24 24.63
CA VAL A 297 23.32 21.75 23.97
C VAL A 297 23.45 21.67 22.44
N LEU A 298 24.62 22.00 21.88
CA LEU A 298 24.87 21.94 20.44
C LEU A 298 24.90 20.50 19.92
N THR A 299 25.51 19.56 20.65
CA THR A 299 25.51 18.13 20.28
C THR A 299 24.13 17.50 20.42
N ARG A 300 23.35 17.87 21.45
CA ARG A 300 21.93 17.46 21.54
C ARG A 300 21.12 18.04 20.38
N ALA A 301 21.25 19.33 20.09
CA ALA A 301 20.58 19.97 18.96
C ALA A 301 20.98 19.35 17.62
N GLN A 302 22.26 19.04 17.42
CA GLN A 302 22.76 18.37 16.22
C GLN A 302 22.20 16.94 16.12
N SER A 303 22.16 16.18 17.22
CA SER A 303 21.59 14.83 17.23
C SER A 303 20.07 14.84 16.98
N THR A 304 19.36 15.88 17.46
CA THR A 304 17.93 16.06 17.22
C THR A 304 17.68 16.51 15.80
N ALA A 305 18.48 17.43 15.26
CA ALA A 305 18.41 17.88 13.87
C ALA A 305 18.74 16.74 12.89
N GLN A 306 19.74 15.90 13.18
CA GLN A 306 20.05 14.72 12.38
C GLN A 306 18.92 13.70 12.43
N ARG A 307 18.36 13.41 13.61
CA ARG A 307 17.19 12.52 13.74
C ARG A 307 15.96 13.06 13.02
N LEU A 308 15.69 14.35 13.13
CA LEU A 308 14.61 15.01 12.41
C LEU A 308 14.85 15.02 10.90
N ALA A 309 16.07 15.28 10.44
CA ALA A 309 16.43 15.27 9.03
C ALA A 309 16.31 13.86 8.43
N THR A 310 16.76 12.83 9.15
CA THR A 310 16.60 11.43 8.74
C THR A 310 15.12 11.05 8.66
N ARG A 311 14.33 11.37 9.70
CA ARG A 311 12.87 11.14 9.70
C ARG A 311 12.18 11.87 8.55
N MET A 312 12.46 13.17 8.36
CA MET A 312 11.88 13.94 7.26
C MET A 312 12.27 13.42 5.88
N ARG A 313 13.50 12.93 5.70
CA ARG A 313 13.92 12.29 4.44
C ARG A 313 13.17 10.98 4.22
N GLN A 314 13.03 10.17 5.26
CA GLN A 314 12.31 8.91 5.21
C GLN A 314 10.81 9.14 4.93
N ASP A 315 10.19 10.10 5.59
CA ASP A 315 8.79 10.49 5.37
C ASP A 315 8.58 11.02 3.95
N ALA A 316 9.46 11.91 3.48
CA ALA A 316 9.38 12.45 2.12
C ALA A 316 9.60 11.38 1.04
N TYR A 317 10.51 10.42 1.28
CA TYR A 317 10.74 9.30 0.38
C TYR A 317 9.52 8.38 0.35
N THR A 318 8.94 8.10 1.51
CA THR A 318 7.72 7.31 1.66
C THR A 318 6.54 7.96 0.93
N ASP A 319 6.36 9.27 1.06
CA ASP A 319 5.35 10.03 0.31
C ASP A 319 5.58 9.96 -1.19
N LEU A 320 6.83 10.07 -1.63
CA LEU A 320 7.18 10.02 -3.05
C LEU A 320 6.86 8.67 -3.66
N VAL A 321 7.21 7.59 -2.96
CA VAL A 321 6.90 6.21 -3.36
C VAL A 321 5.39 6.00 -3.37
N ALA A 322 4.67 6.42 -2.33
CA ALA A 322 3.22 6.29 -2.26
C ALA A 322 2.51 7.00 -3.42
N VAL A 323 2.95 8.21 -3.77
CA VAL A 323 2.43 8.94 -4.94
C VAL A 323 2.77 8.22 -6.25
N ALA A 324 3.99 7.67 -6.39
CA ALA A 324 4.39 6.95 -7.60
C ALA A 324 3.63 5.64 -7.80
N VAL A 325 3.28 4.96 -6.70
CA VAL A 325 2.47 3.74 -6.70
C VAL A 325 0.99 4.04 -7.00
N THR A 326 0.51 5.25 -6.69
CA THR A 326 -0.90 5.60 -6.88
C THR A 326 -1.24 5.84 -8.35
N SER A 327 -2.25 5.12 -8.86
CA SER A 327 -2.94 5.39 -10.13
C SER A 327 -4.36 5.81 -9.78
N VAL A 328 -4.82 6.92 -10.32
CA VAL A 328 -6.19 7.40 -10.19
C VAL A 328 -6.56 8.11 -11.48
N PRO A 329 -7.85 8.16 -11.87
CA PRO A 329 -8.27 8.84 -13.08
C PRO A 329 -7.88 10.32 -13.09
N GLU A 330 -7.85 10.95 -14.26
CA GLU A 330 -7.71 12.41 -14.32
C GLU A 330 -8.99 13.08 -13.80
N HIS A 331 -8.84 14.16 -13.03
CA HIS A 331 -10.00 14.86 -12.46
C HIS A 331 -10.63 15.75 -13.54
N PRO A 332 -11.94 15.61 -13.84
CA PRO A 332 -12.56 16.40 -14.89
C PRO A 332 -12.54 17.90 -14.55
N GLY A 333 -11.81 18.69 -15.34
CA GLY A 333 -11.77 20.15 -15.21
C GLY A 333 -10.67 20.70 -14.30
N SER A 334 -9.74 19.87 -13.81
CA SER A 334 -8.58 20.35 -13.05
C SER A 334 -7.26 19.76 -13.57
N PRO A 335 -6.33 20.58 -14.07
CA PRO A 335 -4.97 20.12 -14.42
C PRO A 335 -4.12 19.80 -13.18
N THR A 336 -4.70 19.81 -11.97
CA THR A 336 -3.97 19.71 -10.68
C THR A 336 -4.37 18.52 -9.83
N SER A 337 -4.87 17.43 -10.43
CA SER A 337 -5.15 16.15 -9.73
C SER A 337 -4.00 15.71 -8.82
N GLY A 338 -2.75 15.92 -9.26
CA GLY A 338 -1.55 15.61 -8.47
C GLY A 338 -1.52 16.24 -7.07
N SER A 339 -1.99 17.48 -6.89
CA SER A 339 -1.96 18.14 -5.57
C SER A 339 -3.00 17.55 -4.61
N ALA A 340 -4.17 17.16 -5.12
CA ALA A 340 -5.21 16.53 -4.31
C ALA A 340 -4.79 15.12 -3.88
N ILE A 341 -4.16 14.37 -4.79
CA ILE A 341 -3.60 13.04 -4.52
C ILE A 341 -2.48 13.14 -3.49
N GLU A 342 -1.52 14.05 -3.68
CA GLU A 342 -0.43 14.26 -2.71
C GLU A 342 -0.96 14.60 -1.32
N ALA A 343 -1.99 15.45 -1.23
CA ALA A 343 -2.62 15.80 0.04
C ALA A 343 -3.36 14.62 0.68
N ALA A 344 -4.01 13.76 -0.12
CA ALA A 344 -4.69 12.55 0.36
C ALA A 344 -3.68 11.50 0.87
N VAL A 345 -2.62 11.23 0.11
CA VAL A 345 -1.54 10.30 0.47
C VAL A 345 -0.87 10.66 1.81
N ARG A 346 -0.71 11.97 2.09
CA ARG A 346 -0.17 12.46 3.37
C ARG A 346 -1.09 12.28 4.56
N LYS A 347 -2.40 12.11 4.34
CA LYS A 347 -3.38 11.86 5.41
C LYS A 347 -3.41 10.41 5.86
N ARG A 348 -2.60 9.52 5.25
CA ARG A 348 -2.55 8.11 5.62
C ARG A 348 -2.30 7.93 7.11
N LEU A 349 -3.02 6.99 7.70
CA LEU A 349 -2.83 6.57 9.08
C LEU A 349 -2.42 5.11 9.07
N LEU A 350 -1.15 4.83 9.38
CA LEU A 350 -0.72 3.48 9.73
C LEU A 350 -0.78 3.37 11.25
N THR A 351 -1.59 2.45 11.75
CA THR A 351 -1.55 2.06 13.17
C THR A 351 -0.54 0.93 13.28
N PRO A 352 0.71 1.18 13.73
CA PRO A 352 1.65 0.09 13.95
C PRO A 352 1.12 -0.83 15.05
N ALA A 353 1.40 -2.12 14.95
CA ALA A 353 1.17 -3.04 16.06
C ALA A 353 1.93 -2.54 17.31
N THR A 354 1.24 -2.50 18.45
CA THR A 354 1.90 -2.21 19.73
C THR A 354 2.98 -3.28 19.95
N PRO A 355 4.27 -2.92 20.13
CA PRO A 355 5.28 -3.91 20.44
C PRO A 355 4.90 -4.64 21.75
N ALA A 356 5.15 -5.95 21.80
CA ALA A 356 4.97 -6.70 23.04
C ALA A 356 5.86 -6.08 24.14
N PRO A 357 5.40 -6.04 25.40
CA PRO A 357 6.28 -5.63 26.49
C PRO A 357 7.46 -6.60 26.57
N ASP A 358 8.68 -6.04 26.64
CA ASP A 358 9.94 -6.77 26.79
C ASP A 358 9.95 -7.66 28.05
#